data_AF-A0A0N1K9A4-F1
#
_entry.id   AF-A0A0N1K9A4-F1
#
_cell.length_a   1.000
_cell.length_b   1.000
_cell.length_c   1.000
_cell.angle_alpha   90.00
_cell.angle_beta   90.00
_cell.angle_gamma   90.00
#
_symmetry.space_group_name_H-M   'P 1'
#
loop_
_entity.id
_entity.type
_entity.pdbx_description
1 polymer ?
#
loop_
_entity_poly.entity_id
_entity_poly.type
_entity_poly.pdbx_seq_one_letter_code
_entity_poly.pdbx_strand_id
1 'polypeptide(L)'
;MTVPLRSLRFADAREAADLAAFLGRLLHYDRAAAVRLQAGGGVLAVFGRPPSFEVLAIRTVRLSGGHDFDVTVSAGELLEALNTDEAGGPAGLSALPAAVTGPPWAGMLPPRGGWQERPGLPGPVDLRTELTGAVAEFRSRDAALPESRRTRAERDLIGRDIWSRTVGDTELPLRAVHAAQSLGFLRPAPGFPVALLTAGPWLRLRTPFGSIALRGAGGGLGTLAVTVGTV
;
A
#
# COMPACT_ATOMS: atom_id res chain seq x y z
N MET A 1 19.42 -22.04 -14.11
CA MET A 1 19.56 -20.60 -14.40
C MET A 1 19.95 -19.91 -13.10
N THR A 2 21.19 -19.46 -12.99
CA THR A 2 21.69 -18.72 -11.83
C THR A 2 21.15 -17.30 -11.89
N VAL A 3 20.30 -16.93 -10.93
CA VAL A 3 19.85 -15.54 -10.75
C VAL A 3 21.08 -14.73 -10.36
N PRO A 4 21.40 -13.61 -11.02
CA PRO A 4 22.53 -12.78 -10.61
C PRO A 4 22.28 -12.30 -9.17
N LEU A 5 23.23 -12.57 -8.27
CA LEU A 5 23.25 -12.04 -6.92
C LEU A 5 23.36 -10.51 -7.02
N ARG A 6 22.23 -9.83 -6.91
CA ARG A 6 22.17 -8.36 -6.89
C ARG A 6 22.23 -7.92 -5.44
N SER A 7 23.39 -7.42 -5.03
CA SER A 7 23.51 -6.70 -3.76
C SER A 7 22.91 -5.30 -3.90
N LEU A 8 22.35 -4.79 -2.82
CA LEU A 8 21.71 -3.50 -2.73
C LEU A 8 22.24 -2.78 -1.49
N ARG A 9 22.61 -1.51 -1.62
CA ARG A 9 23.04 -0.72 -0.46
C ARG A 9 22.08 0.43 -0.22
N PHE A 10 21.61 0.54 1.01
CA PHE A 10 20.74 1.63 1.43
C PHE A 10 21.57 2.84 1.85
N ALA A 11 20.95 4.02 1.79
CA ALA A 11 21.62 5.25 2.19
C ALA A 11 21.98 5.27 3.68
N ASP A 12 21.15 4.67 4.54
CA ASP A 12 21.44 4.48 5.96
C ASP A 12 20.57 3.35 6.57
N ALA A 13 20.86 2.96 7.82
CA ALA A 13 20.18 1.86 8.51
C ALA A 13 18.69 2.13 8.77
N ARG A 14 18.24 3.39 8.84
CA ARG A 14 16.82 3.71 9.06
C ARG A 14 15.98 3.33 7.86
N GLU A 15 16.55 3.38 6.66
CA GLU A 15 15.89 2.93 5.44
C GLU A 15 15.61 1.41 5.48
N ALA A 16 16.57 0.61 5.98
CA ALA A 16 16.40 -0.83 6.14
C ALA A 16 15.32 -1.16 7.17
N ALA A 17 15.40 -0.56 8.36
CA ALA A 17 14.43 -0.76 9.43
C ALA A 17 13.01 -0.34 9.03
N ASP A 18 12.85 0.80 8.34
CA ASP A 18 11.55 1.24 7.83
C ASP A 18 10.99 0.30 6.76
N LEU A 19 11.84 -0.22 5.87
CA LEU A 19 11.44 -1.21 4.86
C LEU A 19 11.00 -2.52 5.54
N ALA A 20 11.78 -3.03 6.49
CA ALA A 20 11.45 -4.22 7.26
C ALA A 20 10.10 -4.05 7.99
N ALA A 21 9.87 -2.90 8.62
CA ALA A 21 8.61 -2.58 9.27
C ALA A 21 7.42 -2.53 8.29
N PHE A 22 7.63 -2.00 7.08
CA PHE A 22 6.61 -2.01 6.02
C PHE A 22 6.28 -3.43 5.55
N LEU A 23 7.29 -4.27 5.29
CA LEU A 23 7.11 -5.66 4.87
C LEU A 23 6.42 -6.48 5.97
N GLY A 24 6.81 -6.31 7.23
CA GLY A 24 6.15 -6.96 8.37
C GLY A 24 4.67 -6.61 8.46
N ARG A 25 4.30 -5.34 8.21
CA ARG A 25 2.89 -4.92 8.16
C ARG A 25 2.14 -5.49 6.95
N LEU A 26 2.76 -5.63 5.79
CA LEU A 26 2.14 -6.34 4.66
C LEU A 26 1.91 -7.83 4.99
N LEU A 27 2.92 -8.50 5.54
CA LEU A 27 2.89 -9.92 5.90
C LEU A 27 1.89 -10.24 7.01
N HIS A 28 1.54 -9.25 7.85
CA HIS A 28 0.46 -9.38 8.80
C HIS A 28 -0.90 -9.62 8.11
N TYR A 29 -1.14 -9.00 6.95
CA TYR A 29 -2.37 -9.17 6.17
C TYR A 29 -2.33 -10.37 5.21
N ASP A 30 -1.15 -10.67 4.66
CA ASP A 30 -0.96 -11.79 3.73
C ASP A 30 0.44 -12.37 3.88
N ARG A 31 0.52 -13.58 4.45
CA ARG A 31 1.79 -14.30 4.64
C ARG A 31 2.47 -14.69 3.32
N ALA A 32 1.72 -14.76 2.23
CA ALA A 32 2.21 -15.06 0.89
C ALA A 32 2.41 -13.79 0.04
N ALA A 33 2.40 -12.60 0.66
CA ALA A 33 2.53 -11.34 -0.05
C ALA A 33 3.79 -11.32 -0.93
N ALA A 34 3.60 -10.91 -2.18
CA ALA A 34 4.67 -10.52 -3.08
C ALA A 34 4.81 -8.99 -3.10
N VAL A 35 6.02 -8.49 -3.35
CA VAL A 35 6.29 -7.07 -3.58
C VAL A 35 7.01 -6.86 -4.89
N ARG A 36 6.62 -5.82 -5.63
CA ARG A 36 7.32 -5.39 -6.84
C ARG A 36 8.35 -4.32 -6.46
N LEU A 37 9.57 -4.51 -6.89
CA LEU A 37 10.73 -3.69 -6.61
C LEU A 37 11.14 -2.98 -7.90
N GLN A 38 11.16 -1.65 -7.90
CA GLN A 38 11.67 -0.85 -9.01
C GLN A 38 12.79 0.06 -8.50
N ALA A 39 14.02 -0.21 -8.91
CA ALA A 39 15.16 0.64 -8.61
C ALA A 39 15.50 1.54 -9.80
N GLY A 40 15.80 2.80 -9.53
CA GLY A 40 16.23 3.77 -10.53
C GLY A 40 16.48 5.14 -9.89
N GLY A 41 17.44 5.90 -10.44
CA GLY A 41 17.70 7.28 -9.97
C GLY A 41 18.07 7.39 -8.49
N GLY A 42 18.74 6.38 -7.92
CA GLY A 42 19.13 6.36 -6.50
C GLY A 42 18.01 6.03 -5.51
N VAL A 43 16.85 5.56 -5.99
CA VAL A 43 15.71 5.18 -5.15
C VAL A 43 15.23 3.78 -5.52
N LEU A 44 14.85 3.00 -4.52
CA LEU A 44 14.06 1.78 -4.66
C LEU A 44 12.61 2.07 -4.30
N ALA A 45 11.69 1.90 -5.24
CA ALA A 45 10.26 1.86 -4.97
C ALA A 45 9.82 0.42 -4.72
N VAL A 46 9.17 0.18 -3.58
CA VAL A 46 8.61 -1.10 -3.15
C VAL A 46 7.09 -0.98 -3.15
N PHE A 47 6.45 -1.74 -4.02
CA PHE A 47 5.01 -1.81 -4.18
C PHE A 47 4.47 -3.07 -3.53
N GLY A 48 3.40 -2.95 -2.76
CA GLY A 48 2.64 -4.07 -2.22
C GLY A 48 1.14 -3.81 -2.28
N ARG A 49 0.32 -4.86 -2.18
CA ARG A 49 -1.14 -4.75 -2.15
C ARG A 49 -1.68 -5.53 -0.95
N PRO A 50 -2.05 -4.86 0.16
CA PRO A 50 -2.74 -5.55 1.24
C PRO A 50 -4.16 -5.95 0.77
N PRO A 51 -4.55 -7.24 0.85
CA PRO A 51 -5.77 -7.74 0.22
C PRO A 51 -7.04 -7.00 0.63
N SER A 52 -7.15 -6.60 1.89
CA SER A 52 -8.37 -6.02 2.47
C SER A 52 -8.71 -4.61 2.02
N PHE A 53 -7.80 -3.90 1.35
CA PHE A 53 -7.97 -2.46 1.07
C PHE A 53 -8.13 -2.13 -0.41
N GLU A 54 -7.86 -3.07 -1.31
CA GLU A 54 -7.88 -2.88 -2.76
C GLU A 54 -6.97 -1.76 -3.31
N VAL A 55 -6.00 -1.30 -2.50
CA VAL A 55 -5.05 -0.24 -2.86
C VAL A 55 -3.65 -0.78 -3.11
N LEU A 56 -2.80 0.02 -3.75
CA LEU A 56 -1.35 -0.19 -3.80
C LEU A 56 -0.67 0.65 -2.72
N ALA A 57 0.10 0.01 -1.87
CA ALA A 57 0.99 0.65 -0.93
C ALA A 57 2.38 0.78 -1.54
N ILE A 58 2.98 1.95 -1.35
CA ILE A 58 4.28 2.30 -1.95
C ILE A 58 5.19 2.81 -0.85
N ARG A 59 6.30 2.13 -0.63
CA ARG A 59 7.42 2.62 0.17
C ARG A 59 8.60 2.91 -0.75
N THR A 60 9.20 4.08 -0.60
CA THR A 60 10.46 4.42 -1.29
C THR A 60 11.63 4.31 -0.33
N VAL A 61 12.75 3.78 -0.79
CA VAL A 61 13.98 3.61 -0.02
C VAL A 61 15.12 4.28 -0.76
N ARG A 62 15.91 5.10 -0.06
CA ARG A 62 17.10 5.73 -0.67
C ARG A 62 18.24 4.71 -0.78
N LEU A 63 18.88 4.71 -1.94
CA LEU A 63 20.02 3.84 -2.25
C LEU A 63 21.31 4.66 -2.22
N SER A 64 22.42 4.03 -1.82
CA SER A 64 23.75 4.66 -1.83
C SER A 64 24.49 4.50 -3.17
N GLY A 65 23.83 3.93 -4.19
CA GLY A 65 24.41 3.64 -5.50
C GLY A 65 23.39 3.61 -6.62
N GLY A 66 23.88 3.58 -7.86
CA GLY A 66 23.06 3.46 -9.05
C GLY A 66 22.61 2.01 -9.24
N HIS A 67 21.31 1.76 -9.14
CA HIS A 67 20.69 0.48 -9.45
C HIS A 67 19.56 0.73 -10.45
N ASP A 68 19.47 -0.13 -11.46
CA ASP A 68 18.38 -0.13 -12.44
C ASP A 68 17.85 -1.55 -12.57
N PHE A 69 16.66 -1.79 -12.02
CA PHE A 69 15.97 -3.08 -12.14
C PHE A 69 14.49 -2.97 -11.83
N ASP A 70 13.74 -3.95 -12.31
CA ASP A 70 12.34 -4.17 -12.00
C ASP A 70 12.11 -5.68 -11.78
N VAL A 71 11.79 -6.07 -10.55
CA VAL A 71 11.61 -7.49 -10.18
C VAL A 71 10.50 -7.62 -9.16
N THR A 72 9.76 -8.73 -9.20
CA THR A 72 8.82 -9.09 -8.13
C THR A 72 9.40 -10.22 -7.29
N VAL A 73 9.36 -10.09 -5.97
CA VAL A 73 9.90 -11.08 -5.01
C VAL A 73 8.87 -11.40 -3.92
N SER A 74 9.12 -12.47 -3.17
CA SER A 74 8.42 -12.74 -1.91
C SER A 74 8.74 -11.64 -0.89
N ALA A 75 7.70 -11.08 -0.26
CA ALA A 75 7.88 -10.10 0.83
C ALA A 75 8.51 -10.75 2.07
N GLY A 76 8.21 -12.03 2.32
CA GLY A 76 8.76 -12.82 3.41
C GLY A 76 10.27 -13.03 3.25
N GLU A 77 10.69 -13.54 2.09
CA GLU A 77 12.11 -13.75 1.80
C GLU A 77 12.90 -12.44 1.82
N LEU A 78 12.30 -11.35 1.33
CA LEU A 78 12.91 -10.03 1.39
C LEU A 78 13.10 -9.54 2.83
N LEU A 79 12.10 -9.75 3.70
CA LEU A 79 12.19 -9.40 5.12
C LEU A 79 13.27 -10.22 5.84
N GLU A 80 13.31 -11.53 5.61
CA GLU A 80 14.34 -12.40 6.20
C GLU A 80 15.76 -12.00 5.76
N ALA A 81 15.93 -11.64 4.48
CA ALA A 81 17.21 -11.14 3.97
C ALA A 81 17.64 -9.84 4.66
N LEU A 82 16.72 -8.88 4.86
CA LEU A 82 17.00 -7.64 5.58
C LEU A 82 17.46 -7.91 7.03
N ASN A 83 16.75 -8.79 7.74
CA ASN A 83 17.07 -9.11 9.14
C ASN A 83 18.43 -9.82 9.28
N THR A 84 18.77 -10.67 8.31
CA THR A 84 20.05 -11.39 8.30
C THR A 84 21.22 -10.45 8.05
N ASP A 85 21.08 -9.51 7.11
CA ASP A 85 22.14 -8.57 6.76
C ASP A 85 22.32 -7.44 7.79
N GLU A 86 21.25 -7.02 8.50
CA GLU A 86 21.35 -6.07 9.62
C GLU A 86 22.26 -6.57 10.76
N ALA A 87 22.36 -7.90 10.95
CA ALA A 87 23.19 -8.48 12.00
C ALA A 87 24.70 -8.51 11.69
N GLY A 88 25.12 -8.21 10.45
CA GLY A 88 26.48 -8.51 9.98
C GLY A 88 27.19 -7.44 9.14
N GLY A 89 26.57 -6.30 8.79
CA GLY A 89 27.20 -5.35 7.88
C GLY A 89 26.52 -3.99 7.67
N PRO A 90 27.01 -3.18 6.71
CA PRO A 90 26.41 -1.89 6.36
C PRO A 90 25.00 -2.07 5.80
N ALA A 91 24.10 -1.12 6.08
CA ALA A 91 22.69 -1.15 5.71
C ALA A 91 22.46 -1.51 4.23
N GLY A 92 21.92 -2.70 3.98
CA GLY A 92 21.75 -3.22 2.62
C GLY A 92 21.24 -4.65 2.58
N LEU A 93 21.21 -5.19 1.37
CA LEU A 93 20.96 -6.59 1.06
C LEU A 93 22.18 -7.15 0.35
N SER A 94 22.70 -8.28 0.83
CA SER A 94 23.78 -9.03 0.18
C SER A 94 23.31 -9.65 -1.14
N ALA A 95 22.03 -10.06 -1.20
CA ALA A 95 21.39 -10.54 -2.40
C ALA A 95 19.87 -10.30 -2.35
N LEU A 96 19.29 -9.93 -3.50
CA LEU A 96 17.83 -9.95 -3.66
C LEU A 96 17.30 -11.40 -3.67
N PRO A 97 16.11 -11.66 -3.10
CA PRO A 97 15.44 -12.95 -3.23
C PRO A 97 15.18 -13.32 -4.69
N ALA A 98 14.89 -14.60 -4.93
CA ALA A 98 14.55 -15.08 -6.26
C ALA A 98 13.30 -14.38 -6.79
N ALA A 99 13.31 -14.06 -8.09
CA ALA A 99 12.15 -13.47 -8.73
C ALA A 99 11.00 -14.49 -8.77
N VAL A 100 9.80 -14.03 -8.46
CA VAL A 100 8.57 -14.82 -8.51
C VAL A 100 7.65 -14.30 -9.60
N THR A 101 6.78 -15.17 -10.12
CA THR A 101 5.64 -14.75 -10.93
C THR A 101 4.71 -13.92 -10.04
N GLY A 102 4.71 -12.60 -10.24
CA GLY A 102 3.96 -11.69 -9.40
C GLY A 102 2.44 -11.85 -9.54
N PRO A 103 1.66 -11.44 -8.54
CA PRO A 103 0.21 -11.39 -8.61
C PRO A 103 -0.26 -10.41 -9.72
N PRO A 104 -1.51 -10.52 -10.22
CA PRO A 104 -1.99 -9.71 -11.35
C PRO A 104 -1.84 -8.20 -11.17
N TRP A 105 -1.99 -7.69 -9.93
CA TRP A 105 -1.83 -6.28 -9.63
C TRP A 105 -0.40 -5.77 -9.90
N ALA A 106 0.61 -6.65 -9.84
CA ALA A 106 2.00 -6.26 -10.05
C ALA A 106 2.20 -5.70 -11.46
N GLY A 107 1.39 -6.10 -12.45
CA GLY A 107 1.39 -5.54 -13.81
C GLY A 107 0.71 -4.17 -13.95
N MET A 108 0.01 -3.70 -12.91
CA MET A 108 -0.76 -2.45 -12.94
C MET A 108 -0.23 -1.47 -11.87
N LEU A 109 0.92 -0.85 -12.15
CA LEU A 109 1.51 0.14 -11.27
C LEU A 109 1.09 1.58 -11.64
N PRO A 110 1.07 2.50 -10.67
CA PRO A 110 0.82 3.90 -10.94
C PRO A 110 1.99 4.54 -11.72
N PRO A 111 1.75 5.62 -12.48
CA PRO A 111 2.80 6.29 -13.24
C PRO A 111 3.86 6.90 -12.31
N ARG A 112 5.11 6.95 -12.78
CA ARG A 112 6.24 7.54 -12.03
C ARG A 112 6.11 9.05 -11.87
N GLY A 113 5.55 9.74 -12.87
CA GLY A 113 5.42 11.19 -12.92
C GLY A 113 4.05 11.64 -13.42
N GLY A 114 3.90 12.95 -13.68
CA GLY A 114 2.64 13.55 -14.11
C GLY A 114 1.63 13.74 -12.98
N TRP A 115 2.09 13.73 -11.73
CA TRP A 115 1.26 13.95 -10.54
C TRP A 115 0.96 15.42 -10.34
N GLN A 116 -0.31 15.73 -10.14
CA GLN A 116 -0.78 17.07 -9.79
C GLN A 116 -1.48 17.02 -8.44
N GLU A 117 -1.21 18.00 -7.58
CA GLU A 117 -1.86 18.10 -6.28
C GLU A 117 -3.33 18.50 -6.42
N ARG A 118 -4.19 17.86 -5.62
CA ARG A 118 -5.62 18.12 -5.57
C ARG A 118 -5.97 18.78 -4.24
N PRO A 119 -6.68 19.92 -4.26
CA PRO A 119 -7.15 20.57 -3.05
C PRO A 119 -8.29 19.77 -2.40
N GLY A 120 -8.66 20.16 -1.18
CA GLY A 120 -9.81 19.60 -0.46
C GLY A 120 -9.48 18.43 0.48
N LEU A 121 -8.24 17.95 0.50
CA LEU A 121 -7.82 16.92 1.47
C LEU A 121 -7.74 17.53 2.87
N PRO A 122 -8.44 16.96 3.88
CA PRO A 122 -8.33 17.40 5.26
C PRO A 122 -6.92 17.22 5.82
N GLY A 123 -6.61 17.96 6.90
CA GLY A 123 -5.35 17.82 7.60
C GLY A 123 -5.17 16.43 8.24
N PRO A 124 -3.93 16.04 8.61
CA PRO A 124 -3.66 14.71 9.14
C PRO A 124 -4.41 14.41 10.45
N VAL A 125 -4.75 15.42 11.25
CA VAL A 125 -5.57 15.25 12.47
C VAL A 125 -7.01 14.92 12.10
N ASP A 126 -7.61 15.68 11.18
CA ASP A 126 -8.99 15.48 10.74
C ASP A 126 -9.17 14.13 10.04
N LEU A 127 -8.22 13.74 9.17
CA LEU A 127 -8.19 12.40 8.56
C LEU A 127 -8.26 11.27 9.60
N ARG A 128 -7.52 11.41 10.71
CA ARG A 128 -7.51 10.42 11.79
C ARG A 128 -8.80 10.42 12.59
N THR A 129 -9.37 11.60 12.82
CA THR A 129 -10.66 11.78 13.49
C THR A 129 -11.77 11.13 12.67
N GLU A 130 -11.87 11.42 11.38
CA GLU A 130 -12.83 10.79 10.46
C GLU A 130 -12.67 9.27 10.43
N LEU A 131 -11.42 8.77 10.32
CA LEU A 131 -11.15 7.34 10.34
C LEU A 131 -11.61 6.68 11.65
N THR A 132 -11.36 7.33 12.79
CA THR A 132 -11.75 6.82 14.11
C THR A 132 -13.28 6.79 14.25
N GLY A 133 -13.97 7.83 13.77
CA GLY A 133 -15.43 7.87 13.70
C GLY A 133 -15.99 6.71 12.87
N ALA A 134 -15.43 6.46 11.68
CA ALA A 134 -15.87 5.37 10.82
C ALA A 134 -15.59 3.97 11.39
N VAL A 135 -14.46 3.78 12.08
CA VAL A 135 -14.18 2.52 12.79
C VAL A 135 -15.18 2.31 13.93
N ALA A 136 -15.52 3.36 14.68
CA ALA A 136 -16.54 3.30 15.73
C ALA A 136 -17.92 2.98 15.15
N GLU A 137 -18.29 3.61 14.03
CA GLU A 137 -19.53 3.33 13.30
C GLU A 137 -19.60 1.88 12.81
N PHE A 138 -18.53 1.37 12.19
CA PHE A 138 -18.46 -0.02 11.73
C PHE A 138 -18.71 -0.99 12.88
N ARG A 139 -18.04 -0.79 14.02
CA ARG A 139 -18.20 -1.63 15.22
C ARG A 139 -19.61 -1.54 15.79
N SER A 140 -20.19 -0.34 15.81
CA SER A 140 -21.56 -0.13 16.29
C SER A 140 -22.57 -0.87 15.41
N ARG A 141 -22.45 -0.76 14.07
CA ARG A 141 -23.33 -1.46 13.13
C ARG A 141 -23.16 -2.98 13.20
N ASP A 142 -21.93 -3.49 13.30
CA ASP A 142 -21.67 -4.92 13.48
C ASP A 142 -22.28 -5.45 14.78
N ALA A 143 -22.16 -4.71 15.88
CA ALA A 143 -22.73 -5.10 17.17
C ALA A 143 -24.26 -5.09 17.17
N ALA A 144 -24.89 -4.16 16.42
CA ALA A 144 -26.34 -4.04 16.29
C ALA A 144 -26.96 -5.15 15.41
N LEU A 145 -26.17 -5.91 14.64
CA LEU A 145 -26.68 -7.04 13.87
C LEU A 145 -27.25 -8.12 14.81
N PRO A 146 -28.47 -8.63 14.53
CA PRO A 146 -28.97 -9.84 15.18
C PRO A 146 -27.99 -11.00 14.99
N GLU A 147 -27.90 -11.92 15.96
CA GLU A 147 -26.96 -13.05 15.93
C GLU A 147 -27.03 -13.84 14.61
N SER A 148 -28.23 -14.07 14.08
CA SER A 148 -28.47 -14.77 12.81
C SER A 148 -27.92 -14.05 11.57
N ARG A 149 -27.65 -12.74 11.66
CA ARG A 149 -27.12 -11.92 10.57
C ARG A 149 -25.67 -11.48 10.79
N ARG A 150 -24.99 -11.92 11.86
CA ARG A 150 -23.56 -11.65 12.08
C ARG A 150 -22.65 -12.49 11.16
N THR A 151 -22.91 -12.40 9.87
CA THR A 151 -22.22 -13.15 8.82
C THR A 151 -21.11 -12.30 8.19
N ARG A 152 -20.17 -12.96 7.51
CA ARG A 152 -19.14 -12.28 6.71
C ARG A 152 -19.75 -11.36 5.65
N ALA A 153 -20.82 -11.79 4.99
CA ALA A 153 -21.46 -11.02 3.92
C ALA A 153 -22.06 -9.69 4.43
N GLU A 154 -22.71 -9.69 5.59
CA GLU A 154 -23.27 -8.48 6.21
C GLU A 154 -22.17 -7.52 6.66
N ARG A 155 -21.09 -8.05 7.25
CA ARG A 155 -19.89 -7.27 7.58
C ARG A 155 -19.24 -6.64 6.35
N ASP A 156 -19.17 -7.37 5.24
CA ASP A 156 -18.64 -6.86 3.99
C ASP A 156 -19.54 -5.78 3.38
N LEU A 157 -20.86 -5.88 3.54
CA LEU A 157 -21.81 -4.83 3.14
C LEU A 157 -21.62 -3.55 3.95
N ILE A 158 -21.58 -3.65 5.29
CA ILE A 158 -21.32 -2.52 6.19
C ILE A 158 -19.96 -1.90 5.88
N GLY A 159 -18.94 -2.74 5.69
CA GLY A 159 -17.60 -2.31 5.33
C GLY A 159 -17.58 -1.56 4.00
N ARG A 160 -18.22 -2.09 2.96
CA ARG A 160 -18.30 -1.41 1.66
C ARG A 160 -18.98 -0.04 1.77
N ASP A 161 -20.08 0.07 2.52
CA ASP A 161 -20.75 1.36 2.73
C ASP A 161 -19.83 2.37 3.40
N ILE A 162 -19.20 2.01 4.52
CA ILE A 162 -18.37 2.94 5.31
C ILE A 162 -17.06 3.27 4.60
N TRP A 163 -16.34 2.26 4.10
CA TRP A 163 -14.99 2.43 3.56
C TRP A 163 -14.97 3.01 2.13
N SER A 164 -16.13 3.07 1.45
CA SER A 164 -16.25 3.71 0.14
C SER A 164 -16.53 5.22 0.21
N ARG A 165 -16.95 5.73 1.37
CA ARG A 165 -17.20 7.17 1.56
C ARG A 165 -15.95 7.98 1.27
N THR A 166 -16.12 9.10 0.61
CA THR A 166 -15.05 10.04 0.30
C THR A 166 -14.70 10.89 1.50
N VAL A 167 -13.46 11.38 1.51
CA VAL A 167 -12.88 12.15 2.61
C VAL A 167 -12.74 13.62 2.20
N GLY A 168 -13.25 14.53 3.03
CA GLY A 168 -13.38 15.95 2.70
C GLY A 168 -14.10 16.16 1.35
N ASP A 169 -13.67 17.18 0.60
CA ASP A 169 -14.21 17.51 -0.73
C ASP A 169 -13.47 16.79 -1.86
N THR A 170 -13.01 15.56 -1.61
CA THR A 170 -12.15 14.81 -2.55
C THR A 170 -12.77 13.52 -3.05
N GLU A 171 -12.15 12.88 -4.04
CA GLU A 171 -12.51 11.54 -4.51
C GLU A 171 -11.79 10.43 -3.72
N LEU A 172 -10.99 10.78 -2.70
CA LEU A 172 -10.21 9.81 -1.93
C LEU A 172 -11.16 9.04 -1.00
N PRO A 173 -11.31 7.72 -1.16
CA PRO A 173 -12.17 6.94 -0.29
C PRO A 173 -11.49 6.67 1.05
N LEU A 174 -12.28 6.55 2.11
CA LEU A 174 -11.80 6.33 3.46
C LEU A 174 -10.99 5.04 3.61
N ARG A 175 -11.25 4.01 2.77
CA ARG A 175 -10.41 2.80 2.70
C ARG A 175 -8.93 3.10 2.45
N ALA A 176 -8.60 4.13 1.66
CA ALA A 176 -7.23 4.50 1.38
C ALA A 176 -6.54 5.12 2.60
N VAL A 177 -7.28 5.92 3.38
CA VAL A 177 -6.83 6.48 4.66
C VAL A 177 -6.65 5.36 5.69
N HIS A 178 -7.59 4.42 5.77
CA HIS A 178 -7.49 3.24 6.62
C HIS A 178 -6.26 2.40 6.27
N ALA A 179 -6.01 2.13 4.98
CA ALA A 179 -4.82 1.42 4.53
C ALA A 179 -3.52 2.15 4.94
N ALA A 180 -3.48 3.47 4.78
CA ALA A 180 -2.34 4.29 5.18
C ALA A 180 -2.09 4.20 6.69
N GLN A 181 -3.14 4.27 7.52
CA GLN A 181 -3.02 4.10 8.97
C GLN A 181 -2.52 2.68 9.33
N SER A 182 -3.12 1.65 8.74
CA SER A 182 -2.78 0.24 8.99
C SER A 182 -1.36 -0.13 8.60
N LEU A 183 -0.83 0.52 7.55
CA LEU A 183 0.56 0.34 7.10
C LEU A 183 1.55 1.32 7.77
N GLY A 184 1.09 2.12 8.74
CA GLY A 184 1.93 3.05 9.51
C GLY A 184 2.38 4.29 8.73
N PHE A 185 1.69 4.62 7.64
CA PHE A 185 1.94 5.83 6.84
C PHE A 185 1.30 7.08 7.45
N LEU A 186 0.25 6.92 8.26
CA LEU A 186 -0.33 8.01 9.05
C LEU A 186 0.16 7.89 10.50
N ARG A 187 1.11 8.75 10.90
CA ARG A 187 1.63 8.77 12.27
C ARG A 187 0.91 9.82 13.13
N PRO A 188 0.70 9.57 14.43
CA PRO A 188 0.08 10.51 15.37
C PRO A 188 1.08 11.59 15.80
N ALA A 189 1.55 12.40 14.86
CA ALA A 189 2.43 13.52 15.14
C ALA A 189 1.93 14.75 14.36
N PRO A 190 1.66 15.87 15.04
CA PRO A 190 1.25 17.10 14.38
C PRO A 190 2.37 17.58 13.44
N GLY A 191 2.00 18.02 12.23
CA GLY A 191 2.90 18.73 11.32
C GLY A 191 3.49 17.94 10.16
N PHE A 192 3.17 16.66 9.97
CA PHE A 192 3.58 15.95 8.76
C PHE A 192 2.60 16.21 7.60
N PRO A 193 3.05 16.81 6.48
CA PRO A 193 2.16 17.16 5.38
C PRO A 193 1.64 15.90 4.69
N VAL A 194 0.33 15.85 4.51
CA VAL A 194 -0.35 14.90 3.63
C VAL A 194 -0.76 15.63 2.36
N ALA A 195 -0.71 14.93 1.23
CA ALA A 195 -1.16 15.50 -0.04
C ALA A 195 -1.94 14.45 -0.83
N LEU A 196 -3.00 14.90 -1.50
CA LEU A 196 -3.71 14.11 -2.48
C LEU A 196 -3.19 14.48 -3.87
N LEU A 197 -2.76 13.50 -4.64
CA LEU A 197 -2.25 13.70 -5.99
C LEU A 197 -3.09 12.91 -7.00
N THR A 198 -3.23 13.43 -8.21
CA THR A 198 -3.86 12.75 -9.35
C THR A 198 -2.92 12.63 -10.52
N ALA A 199 -3.00 11.52 -11.24
CA ALA A 199 -2.34 11.30 -12.53
C ALA A 199 -3.19 10.38 -13.41
N GLY A 200 -3.91 10.94 -14.38
CA GLY A 200 -4.90 10.19 -15.16
C GLY A 200 -5.94 9.51 -14.25
N PRO A 201 -6.17 8.19 -14.34
CA PRO A 201 -7.15 7.49 -13.50
C PRO A 201 -6.64 7.21 -12.08
N TRP A 202 -5.45 7.65 -11.71
CA TRP A 202 -4.84 7.36 -10.41
C TRP A 202 -5.05 8.48 -9.40
N LEU A 203 -5.39 8.09 -8.18
CA LEU A 203 -5.30 8.90 -6.97
C LEU A 203 -4.13 8.39 -6.13
N ARG A 204 -3.43 9.30 -5.46
CA ARG A 204 -2.34 8.98 -4.54
C ARG A 204 -2.41 9.84 -3.28
N LEU A 205 -2.65 9.20 -2.15
CA LEU A 205 -2.42 9.79 -0.83
C LEU A 205 -0.92 9.68 -0.51
N ARG A 206 -0.22 10.80 -0.50
CA ARG A 206 1.20 10.89 -0.15
C ARG A 206 1.36 11.31 1.30
N THR A 207 2.26 10.63 2.00
CA THR A 207 2.72 10.97 3.36
C THR A 207 4.25 10.91 3.38
N PRO A 208 4.93 11.44 4.42
CA PRO A 208 6.38 11.30 4.57
C PRO A 208 6.85 9.85 4.75
N PHE A 209 5.97 8.95 5.17
CA PHE A 209 6.30 7.57 5.55
C PHE A 209 5.96 6.55 4.45
N GLY A 210 5.30 6.98 3.38
CA GLY A 210 4.86 6.12 2.29
C GLY A 210 3.68 6.75 1.53
N SER A 211 3.19 6.05 0.51
CA SER A 211 2.02 6.47 -0.23
C SER A 211 1.04 5.33 -0.43
N ILE A 212 -0.24 5.69 -0.51
CA ILE A 212 -1.30 4.81 -1.00
C ILE A 212 -1.72 5.30 -2.37
N ALA A 213 -1.74 4.42 -3.36
CA ALA A 213 -2.24 4.68 -4.69
C ALA A 213 -3.42 3.75 -5.02
N LEU A 214 -4.41 4.29 -5.71
CA LEU A 214 -5.56 3.53 -6.18
C LEU A 214 -6.05 4.15 -7.49
N ARG A 215 -6.79 3.36 -8.26
CA ARG A 215 -7.52 3.92 -9.40
C ARG A 215 -8.81 4.55 -8.88
N GLY A 216 -9.12 5.77 -9.33
CA GLY A 216 -10.34 6.48 -8.97
C GLY A 216 -11.60 5.71 -9.35
N ALA A 217 -12.77 6.19 -8.90
CA ALA A 217 -14.06 5.48 -9.02
C ALA A 217 -14.50 5.16 -10.47
N GLY A 218 -13.84 5.70 -11.50
CA GLY A 218 -14.03 5.33 -12.91
C GLY A 218 -12.98 4.38 -13.50
N GLY A 219 -12.05 3.86 -12.69
CA GLY A 219 -10.87 3.10 -13.13
C GLY A 219 -10.75 1.71 -12.53
N GLY A 220 -11.78 1.22 -11.83
CA GLY A 220 -11.86 -0.18 -11.49
C GLY A 220 -11.89 -1.02 -12.76
N LEU A 221 -11.18 -2.14 -12.77
CA LEU A 221 -11.57 -3.26 -13.62
C LEU A 221 -13.01 -3.57 -13.19
N GLY A 222 -13.97 -3.04 -13.94
CA GLY A 222 -15.35 -3.45 -13.83
C GLY A 222 -15.32 -4.97 -13.87
N THR A 223 -15.99 -5.58 -12.89
CA THR A 223 -16.52 -6.91 -13.09
C THR A 223 -17.10 -6.91 -14.48
N LEU A 224 -16.45 -7.59 -15.43
CA LEU A 224 -17.03 -7.84 -16.75
C LEU A 224 -18.28 -8.66 -16.45
N ALA A 225 -19.40 -7.97 -16.29
CA ALA A 225 -20.71 -8.56 -16.29
C ALA A 225 -20.90 -9.07 -17.71
N VAL A 226 -20.44 -10.29 -17.95
CA VAL A 226 -20.81 -11.06 -19.14
C VAL A 226 -22.29 -11.34 -18.97
N THR A 227 -23.14 -10.47 -19.51
CA THR A 227 -24.53 -10.83 -19.78
C THR A 227 -24.50 -11.91 -20.84
N VAL A 228 -24.73 -13.15 -20.42
CA VAL A 228 -25.05 -14.24 -21.35
C VAL A 228 -26.40 -13.88 -21.96
N GLY A 229 -26.39 -13.42 -23.21
CA GLY A 229 -27.62 -13.27 -23.99
C GLY A 229 -28.19 -14.66 -24.22
N THR A 230 -29.29 -14.99 -23.56
CA THR A 230 -30.11 -16.14 -23.91
C THR A 230 -30.84 -15.82 -25.21
N VAL A 231 -30.58 -16.62 -26.24
CA VAL A 231 -31.37 -16.72 -27.48
C VAL A 231 -32.65 -17.48 -27.17
#